data_AF-A0A843SS77-F1
#
_entry.id   AF-A0A843SS77-F1
#
_cell.length_a   1.000
_cell.length_b   1.000
_cell.length_c   1.000
_cell.angle_alpha   90.00
_cell.angle_beta   90.00
_cell.angle_gamma   90.00
#
_symmetry.space_group_name_H-M   'P 1'
#
loop_
_entity.id
_entity.type
_entity.pdbx_description
1 polymer ?
#
loop_
_entity_poly.entity_id
_entity_poly.type
_entity_poly.pdbx_seq_one_letter_code
_entity_poly.pdbx_strand_id
1 'polypeptide(L)'
;MHVRLWYGEVRKTAAGVVVGLIAALIVLGFEGLFVLFTDGTRLTPLQTIELKTYDWRLARTARPADARQDIVLVDIDEYSLRNLQPYVGRWPWPRQVHAAMVDHLAAARARVVAYDVNFAGADSNRSYTADGETITGDESDRELVRPVQDAGNVILLADATYDATAGATPALPGAEFPILGAGVLERKVVVPPYESLAVAAIGVGQNLFILDPDGPIRHTVPFVKTGIYAVPSLGVAAALRAAGIAAADVRLDGDRLVLGDRSMPMAERRLKTEDGVIARQWALINFRGPALSPDLTSRTYRTYSSSTFCSRPIRTSRRLTDPCFATRSCSSAPLPPGCSTRSKRRLPTARCQASTSMRRWPTTSSRTGSCVGPPTVFASGP
;
A
#
# COMPACT_ATOMS: atom_id res chain seq x y z
N MET A 1 33.44 -53.45 43.26
CA MET A 1 34.12 -52.33 42.57
C MET A 1 33.19 -51.55 41.63
N HIS A 2 32.24 -52.22 40.94
CA HIS A 2 31.26 -51.55 40.05
C HIS A 2 30.28 -50.56 40.73
N VAL A 3 29.80 -50.82 41.96
CA VAL A 3 28.81 -49.95 42.64
C VAL A 3 29.39 -48.59 43.07
N ARG A 4 30.68 -48.53 43.44
CA ARG A 4 31.35 -47.28 43.84
C ARG A 4 31.61 -46.33 42.66
N LEU A 5 31.85 -46.88 41.47
CA LEU A 5 32.01 -46.10 40.24
C LEU A 5 30.69 -45.47 39.79
N TRP A 6 29.57 -46.21 39.90
CA TRP A 6 28.24 -45.72 39.56
C TRP A 6 27.77 -44.57 40.48
N TYR A 7 28.00 -44.68 41.80
CA TYR A 7 27.64 -43.64 42.77
C TYR A 7 28.43 -42.32 42.57
N GLY A 8 29.68 -42.43 42.10
CA GLY A 8 30.53 -41.28 41.79
C GLY A 8 30.06 -40.51 40.56
N GLU A 9 29.63 -41.22 39.52
CA GLU A 9 29.10 -40.60 38.30
C GLU A 9 27.73 -39.95 38.54
N VAL A 10 26.83 -40.60 39.29
CA VAL A 10 25.53 -40.02 39.67
C VAL A 10 25.70 -38.73 40.50
N ARG A 11 26.68 -38.66 41.39
CA ARG A 11 26.94 -37.44 42.18
C ARG A 11 27.48 -36.29 41.33
N LYS A 12 28.34 -36.58 40.33
CA LYS A 12 28.88 -35.57 39.41
C LYS A 12 27.79 -35.02 38.48
N THR A 13 26.94 -35.90 37.93
CA THR A 13 25.81 -35.47 37.10
C THR A 13 24.80 -34.65 37.91
N ALA A 14 24.47 -35.09 39.13
CA ALA A 14 23.61 -34.31 40.04
C ALA A 14 24.22 -32.94 40.37
N ALA A 15 25.52 -32.86 40.68
CA ALA A 15 26.20 -31.60 40.92
C ALA A 15 26.17 -30.69 39.68
N GLY A 16 26.40 -31.25 38.48
CA GLY A 16 26.31 -30.51 37.22
C GLY A 16 24.91 -29.95 36.95
N VAL A 17 23.86 -30.74 37.20
CA VAL A 17 22.46 -30.28 37.08
C VAL A 17 22.17 -29.16 38.09
N VAL A 18 22.60 -29.30 39.34
CA VAL A 18 22.40 -28.26 40.38
C VAL A 18 23.10 -26.96 40.00
N VAL A 19 24.35 -27.02 39.54
CA VAL A 19 25.08 -25.83 39.06
C VAL A 19 24.35 -25.19 37.88
N GLY A 20 23.88 -25.99 36.92
CA GLY A 20 23.10 -25.52 35.78
C GLY A 20 21.80 -24.82 36.19
N LEU A 21 21.05 -25.39 37.15
CA LEU A 21 19.83 -24.78 37.68
C LEU A 21 20.11 -23.47 38.42
N ILE A 22 21.17 -23.41 39.23
CA ILE A 22 21.57 -22.17 39.92
C ILE A 22 21.93 -21.09 38.90
N ALA A 23 22.72 -21.42 37.88
CA ALA A 23 23.07 -20.49 36.82
C ALA A 23 21.84 -19.98 36.07
N ALA A 24 20.90 -20.88 35.73
CA ALA A 24 19.63 -20.51 35.09
C ALA A 24 18.80 -19.56 35.96
N LEU A 25 18.68 -19.85 37.27
CA LEU A 25 17.97 -18.98 38.21
C LEU A 25 18.61 -17.60 38.34
N ILE A 26 19.94 -17.50 38.33
CA ILE A 26 20.65 -16.22 38.35
C ILE A 26 20.32 -15.42 37.09
N VAL A 27 20.42 -16.03 35.90
CA VAL A 27 20.10 -15.37 34.63
C VAL A 27 18.65 -14.88 34.61
N LEU A 28 17.70 -15.73 35.00
CA LEU A 28 16.27 -15.35 35.10
C LEU A 28 16.04 -14.26 36.15
N GLY A 29 16.79 -14.26 37.25
CA GLY A 29 16.74 -13.22 38.28
C GLY A 29 17.23 -11.86 37.76
N PHE A 30 18.36 -11.84 37.04
CA PHE A 30 18.86 -10.62 36.39
C PHE A 30 17.89 -10.10 35.33
N GLU A 31 17.31 -10.99 34.53
CA GLU A 31 16.29 -10.66 33.54
C GLU A 31 15.05 -10.03 34.21
N GLY A 32 14.53 -10.65 35.26
CA GLY A 32 13.39 -10.14 36.03
C GLY A 32 13.67 -8.78 36.66
N LEU A 33 14.87 -8.59 37.22
CA LEU A 33 15.31 -7.30 37.77
C LEU A 33 15.41 -6.22 36.68
N PHE A 34 15.89 -6.57 35.48
CA PHE A 34 15.96 -5.65 34.35
C PHE A 34 14.57 -5.23 33.87
N VAL A 35 13.62 -6.17 33.78
CA VAL A 35 12.22 -5.87 33.45
C VAL A 35 11.62 -4.91 34.48
N LEU A 36 11.85 -5.15 35.77
CA LEU A 36 11.38 -4.26 36.84
C LEU A 36 12.00 -2.86 36.73
N PHE A 37 13.30 -2.77 36.43
CA PHE A 37 14.01 -1.48 36.30
C PHE A 37 13.60 -0.68 35.05
N THR A 38 13.03 -1.33 34.04
CA THR A 38 12.69 -0.72 32.74
C THR A 38 11.20 -0.69 32.43
N ASP A 39 10.36 -0.98 33.42
CA ASP A 39 8.90 -1.13 33.29
C ASP A 39 8.47 -2.14 32.21
N GLY A 40 9.36 -3.04 31.81
CA GLY A 40 9.18 -3.96 30.69
C GLY A 40 9.05 -3.28 29.31
N THR A 41 9.50 -2.03 29.19
CA THR A 41 9.42 -1.25 27.94
C THR A 41 10.70 -1.31 27.10
N ARG A 42 11.83 -1.71 27.71
CA ARG A 42 13.12 -1.84 27.02
C ARG A 42 13.39 -3.31 26.68
N LEU A 43 14.18 -3.51 25.62
CA LEU A 43 14.69 -4.84 25.28
C LEU A 43 15.61 -5.33 26.39
N THR A 44 15.28 -6.50 26.91
CA THR A 44 16.16 -7.23 27.81
C THR A 44 17.31 -7.89 27.05
N PRO A 45 18.39 -8.33 27.73
CA PRO A 45 19.46 -9.09 27.10
C PRO A 45 18.98 -10.37 26.41
N LEU A 46 18.08 -11.15 27.04
CA LEU A 46 17.56 -12.37 26.41
C LEU A 46 16.65 -12.05 25.22
N GLN A 47 15.82 -11.01 25.29
CA GLN A 47 15.02 -10.56 24.15
C GLN A 47 15.91 -10.11 22.98
N THR A 48 17.03 -9.45 23.27
CA THR A 48 17.98 -9.03 22.23
C THR A 48 18.59 -10.23 21.51
N ILE A 49 18.98 -11.26 22.26
CA ILE A 49 19.48 -12.52 21.68
C ILE A 49 18.36 -13.21 20.88
N GLU A 50 17.15 -13.25 21.43
CA GLU A 50 16.00 -13.84 20.74
C GLU A 50 15.72 -13.14 19.40
N LEU A 51 15.64 -11.81 19.35
CA LEU A 51 15.41 -11.06 18.11
C LEU A 51 16.50 -11.30 17.07
N LYS A 52 17.77 -11.32 17.48
CA LYS A 52 18.89 -11.63 16.58
C LYS A 52 18.81 -13.05 16.02
N THR A 53 18.51 -14.02 16.87
CA THR A 53 18.36 -15.41 16.43
C THR A 53 17.09 -15.62 15.62
N TYR A 54 16.02 -14.87 15.88
CA TYR A 54 14.79 -14.85 15.11
C TYR A 54 15.06 -14.40 13.67
N ASP A 55 15.77 -13.28 13.48
CA ASP A 55 16.12 -12.79 12.13
C ASP A 55 17.00 -13.79 11.38
N TRP A 56 17.97 -14.38 12.07
CA TRP A 56 18.80 -15.42 11.49
C TRP A 56 17.95 -16.63 11.05
N ARG A 57 17.01 -17.09 11.89
CA ARG A 57 16.08 -18.18 11.53
C ARG A 57 15.25 -17.78 10.32
N LEU A 58 14.63 -16.60 10.34
CA LEU A 58 13.79 -16.09 9.25
C LEU A 58 14.55 -16.05 7.92
N ALA A 59 15.75 -15.48 7.91
CA ALA A 59 16.58 -15.36 6.71
C ALA A 59 17.00 -16.74 6.16
N ARG A 60 17.21 -17.73 7.04
CA ARG A 60 17.60 -19.09 6.65
C ARG A 60 16.44 -19.97 6.22
N THR A 61 15.23 -19.71 6.71
CA THR A 61 14.03 -20.52 6.41
C THR A 61 13.07 -19.85 5.44
N ALA A 62 13.33 -18.61 5.02
CA ALA A 62 12.53 -17.92 4.01
C ALA A 62 12.49 -18.73 2.72
N ARG A 63 11.30 -18.79 2.11
CA ARG A 63 11.06 -19.49 0.84
C ARG A 63 10.41 -18.53 -0.15
N PRO A 64 11.20 -17.70 -0.85
CA PRO A 64 10.66 -16.73 -1.81
C PRO A 64 9.85 -17.40 -2.93
N ALA A 65 10.20 -18.63 -3.31
CA ALA A 65 9.46 -19.41 -4.30
C ALA A 65 8.02 -19.76 -3.88
N ASP A 66 7.74 -19.81 -2.57
CA ASP A 66 6.39 -20.05 -2.03
C ASP A 66 5.55 -18.75 -1.97
N ALA A 67 6.12 -17.61 -2.40
CA ALA A 67 5.38 -16.36 -2.50
C ALA A 67 4.26 -16.46 -3.53
N ARG A 68 3.14 -15.83 -3.21
CA ARG A 68 1.93 -15.82 -4.03
C ARG A 68 2.19 -15.11 -5.36
N GLN A 69 2.02 -15.86 -6.45
CA GLN A 69 2.26 -15.40 -7.83
C GLN A 69 1.11 -14.55 -8.40
N ASP A 70 -0.04 -14.53 -7.71
CA ASP A 70 -1.21 -13.69 -7.97
C ASP A 70 -1.10 -12.30 -7.30
N ILE A 71 0.02 -12.01 -6.64
CA ILE A 71 0.35 -10.67 -6.11
C ILE A 71 1.38 -10.03 -7.02
N VAL A 72 1.05 -8.84 -7.52
CA VAL A 72 1.91 -8.02 -8.37
C VAL A 72 2.10 -6.66 -7.72
N LEU A 73 3.34 -6.19 -7.66
CA LEU A 73 3.69 -4.84 -7.20
C LEU A 73 3.88 -3.93 -8.40
N VAL A 74 3.31 -2.73 -8.33
CA VAL A 74 3.54 -1.66 -9.32
C VAL A 74 4.17 -0.50 -8.57
N ASP A 75 5.47 -0.34 -8.75
CA ASP A 75 6.27 0.59 -7.97
C ASP A 75 6.34 1.95 -8.68
N ILE A 76 6.15 3.02 -7.91
CA ILE A 76 6.59 4.37 -8.28
C ILE A 76 8.06 4.47 -7.86
N ASP A 77 8.92 3.84 -8.67
CA ASP A 77 10.35 3.76 -8.44
C ASP A 77 11.11 4.95 -9.05
N GLU A 78 12.41 5.04 -8.75
CA GLU A 78 13.28 6.09 -9.28
C GLU A 78 13.30 6.11 -10.82
N TYR A 79 13.19 4.93 -11.46
CA TYR A 79 13.06 4.84 -12.91
C TYR A 79 11.78 5.51 -13.40
N SER A 80 10.65 5.26 -12.74
CA SER A 80 9.36 5.89 -13.06
C SER A 80 9.42 7.40 -12.90
N LEU A 81 9.94 7.86 -11.76
CA LEU A 81 10.06 9.28 -11.44
C LEU A 81 10.89 10.01 -12.50
N ARG A 82 12.07 9.48 -12.85
CA ARG A 82 12.94 10.09 -13.87
C ARG A 82 12.31 10.12 -15.26
N ASN A 83 11.67 9.04 -15.67
CA ASN A 83 11.12 8.93 -17.02
C ASN A 83 9.82 9.72 -17.20
N LEU A 84 9.04 9.89 -16.14
CA LEU A 84 7.77 10.62 -16.20
C LEU A 84 7.95 12.11 -15.89
N GLN A 85 8.99 12.52 -15.16
CA GLN A 85 9.23 13.93 -14.81
C GLN A 85 9.16 14.90 -16.01
N PRO A 86 9.68 14.58 -17.22
CA PRO A 86 9.55 15.48 -18.38
C PRO A 86 8.11 15.71 -18.84
N TYR A 87 7.19 14.78 -18.56
CA TYR A 87 5.81 14.79 -19.05
C TYR A 87 4.81 15.27 -18.00
N VAL A 88 4.95 14.80 -16.75
CA VAL A 88 3.96 15.02 -15.68
C VAL A 88 4.50 15.91 -14.54
N GLY A 89 5.76 16.33 -14.64
CA GLY A 89 6.41 17.17 -13.64
C GLY A 89 6.97 16.40 -12.44
N ARG A 90 7.38 17.17 -11.42
CA ARG A 90 7.95 16.63 -10.18
C ARG A 90 6.86 16.00 -9.32
N TRP A 91 7.19 14.90 -8.64
CA TRP A 91 6.35 14.35 -7.58
C TRP A 91 6.03 15.39 -6.48
N PRO A 92 4.81 15.41 -5.90
CA PRO A 92 3.66 14.54 -6.19
C PRO A 92 3.01 14.84 -7.54
N TRP A 93 2.59 13.78 -8.23
CA TRP A 93 2.03 13.89 -9.57
C TRP A 93 0.55 14.29 -9.60
N PRO A 94 0.11 14.71 -10.80
CA PRO A 94 -1.22 14.57 -11.33
C PRO A 94 -2.15 13.56 -10.70
N ARG A 95 -3.30 13.89 -10.12
CA ARG A 95 -4.32 12.85 -9.84
C ARG A 95 -4.75 12.13 -11.12
N GLN A 96 -4.75 12.82 -12.24
CA GLN A 96 -4.93 12.26 -13.59
C GLN A 96 -3.85 11.22 -14.00
N VAL A 97 -2.63 11.30 -13.47
CA VAL A 97 -1.60 10.25 -13.69
C VAL A 97 -1.97 9.00 -12.90
N HIS A 98 -2.42 9.17 -11.65
CA HIS A 98 -2.95 8.08 -10.84
C HIS A 98 -4.22 7.47 -11.47
N ALA A 99 -5.09 8.30 -12.06
CA ALA A 99 -6.31 7.91 -12.75
C ALA A 99 -6.00 6.98 -13.94
N ALA A 100 -5.04 7.36 -14.79
CA ALA A 100 -4.56 6.54 -15.89
C ALA A 100 -3.97 5.20 -15.41
N MET A 101 -3.31 5.19 -14.25
CA MET A 101 -2.81 3.96 -13.64
C MET A 101 -3.94 3.04 -13.19
N VAL A 102 -4.97 3.58 -12.52
CA VAL A 102 -6.16 2.82 -12.12
C VAL A 102 -6.88 2.24 -13.34
N ASP A 103 -7.11 3.05 -14.39
CA ASP A 103 -7.72 2.58 -15.65
C ASP A 103 -6.94 1.42 -16.26
N HIS A 104 -5.61 1.48 -16.25
CA HIS A 104 -4.78 0.40 -16.77
C HIS A 104 -4.92 -0.88 -15.94
N LEU A 105 -4.89 -0.77 -14.61
CA LEU A 105 -5.04 -1.92 -13.71
C LEU A 105 -6.44 -2.55 -13.81
N ALA A 106 -7.47 -1.72 -13.99
CA ALA A 106 -8.83 -2.17 -14.26
C ALA A 106 -8.93 -2.89 -15.61
N ALA A 107 -8.30 -2.34 -16.67
CA ALA A 107 -8.24 -2.99 -17.99
C ALA A 107 -7.47 -4.32 -17.96
N ALA A 108 -6.45 -4.43 -17.10
CA ALA A 108 -5.72 -5.67 -16.83
C ALA A 108 -6.54 -6.70 -16.00
N ARG A 109 -7.75 -6.34 -15.57
CA ARG A 109 -8.66 -7.16 -14.75
C ARG A 109 -8.03 -7.60 -13.44
N ALA A 110 -7.31 -6.69 -12.77
CA ALA A 110 -6.89 -6.92 -11.40
C ALA A 110 -8.10 -7.30 -10.54
N ARG A 111 -7.96 -8.28 -9.63
CA ARG A 111 -9.06 -8.67 -8.74
C ARG A 111 -9.34 -7.59 -7.70
N VAL A 112 -8.27 -7.06 -7.12
CA VAL A 112 -8.26 -5.98 -6.13
C VAL A 112 -7.05 -5.10 -6.42
N VAL A 113 -7.22 -3.79 -6.31
CA VAL A 113 -6.12 -2.82 -6.39
C VAL A 113 -5.97 -2.17 -5.02
N ALA A 114 -4.86 -2.45 -4.33
CA ALA A 114 -4.49 -1.73 -3.12
C ALA A 114 -3.56 -0.58 -3.51
N TYR A 115 -3.97 0.66 -3.26
CA TYR A 115 -3.25 1.84 -3.73
C TYR A 115 -2.56 2.56 -2.56
N ASP A 116 -1.24 2.36 -2.46
CA ASP A 116 -0.40 2.90 -1.38
C ASP A 116 0.14 4.30 -1.73
N VAL A 117 -0.78 5.25 -1.93
CA VAL A 117 -0.47 6.67 -2.06
C VAL A 117 -1.41 7.44 -1.15
N ASN A 118 -0.84 8.33 -0.35
CA ASN A 118 -1.62 9.14 0.58
C ASN A 118 -2.35 10.27 -0.18
N PHE A 119 -3.68 10.18 -0.20
CA PHE A 119 -4.58 11.18 -0.78
C PHE A 119 -5.33 11.96 0.30
N ALA A 120 -4.71 12.16 1.47
CA ALA A 120 -5.24 12.96 2.55
C ALA A 120 -5.45 14.43 2.13
N GLY A 121 -6.70 14.86 2.10
CA GLY A 121 -7.08 16.21 1.73
C GLY A 121 -7.11 16.46 0.21
N ALA A 122 -7.71 17.60 -0.14
CA ALA A 122 -7.77 18.05 -1.52
C ALA A 122 -6.36 18.37 -2.05
N ASP A 123 -6.18 18.24 -3.36
CA ASP A 123 -4.96 18.61 -4.04
C ASP A 123 -4.66 20.10 -3.87
N SER A 124 -3.65 20.40 -3.04
CA SER A 124 -3.28 21.77 -2.66
C SER A 124 -2.44 22.48 -3.72
N ASN A 125 -2.06 21.79 -4.82
CA ASN A 125 -1.34 22.42 -5.91
C ASN A 125 -2.26 23.39 -6.69
N ARG A 126 -1.78 24.63 -6.87
CA ARG A 126 -2.54 25.67 -7.60
C ARG A 126 -2.90 25.22 -9.01
N SER A 127 -1.93 24.62 -9.69
CA SER A 127 -2.12 24.05 -11.02
C SER A 127 -0.96 23.15 -11.39
N TYR A 128 -1.22 22.21 -12.29
CA TYR A 128 -0.20 21.44 -12.98
C TYR A 128 -0.17 21.85 -14.44
N THR A 129 1.03 22.00 -15.01
CA THR A 129 1.22 22.14 -16.45
C THR A 129 1.88 20.87 -16.96
N ALA A 130 1.13 20.11 -17.76
CA ALA A 130 1.61 18.89 -18.42
C ALA A 130 1.21 18.97 -19.90
N ASP A 131 2.15 18.72 -20.80
CA ASP A 131 1.95 18.75 -22.26
C ASP A 131 1.24 20.02 -22.80
N GLY A 132 1.45 21.17 -22.17
CA GLY A 132 0.89 22.46 -22.58
C GLY A 132 -0.55 22.71 -22.12
N GLU A 133 -1.15 21.78 -21.38
CA GLU A 133 -2.44 21.96 -20.72
C GLU A 133 -2.21 22.30 -19.23
N THR A 134 -3.00 23.25 -18.72
CA THR A 134 -2.99 23.62 -17.30
C THR A 134 -4.27 23.14 -16.67
N ILE A 135 -4.16 22.31 -15.63
CA ILE A 135 -5.28 21.85 -14.82
C ILE A 135 -5.14 22.34 -13.38
N THR A 136 -6.26 22.61 -12.70
CA THR A 136 -6.25 22.96 -11.27
C THR A 136 -6.18 21.73 -10.38
N GLY A 137 -5.86 21.90 -9.09
CA GLY A 137 -5.96 20.83 -8.08
C GLY A 137 -7.36 20.22 -8.00
N ASP A 138 -8.41 21.05 -8.02
CA ASP A 138 -9.80 20.58 -7.99
C ASP A 138 -10.20 19.79 -9.25
N GLU A 139 -9.64 20.14 -10.41
CA GLU A 139 -9.78 19.36 -11.64
C GLU A 139 -9.04 18.03 -11.52
N SER A 140 -7.80 18.07 -11.03
CA SER A 140 -6.97 16.90 -10.71
C SER A 140 -7.77 15.90 -9.86
N ASP A 141 -8.28 16.31 -8.69
CA ASP A 141 -9.02 15.42 -7.78
C ASP A 141 -10.23 14.78 -8.48
N ARG A 142 -11.00 15.55 -9.25
CA ARG A 142 -12.17 15.02 -9.99
C ARG A 142 -11.79 13.95 -11.01
N GLU A 143 -10.63 14.05 -11.66
CA GLU A 143 -10.18 13.08 -12.66
C GLU A 143 -9.86 11.71 -12.07
N LEU A 144 -9.47 11.61 -10.79
CA LEU A 144 -9.18 10.33 -10.14
C LEU A 144 -10.44 9.61 -9.62
N VAL A 145 -11.46 10.36 -9.20
CA VAL A 145 -12.69 9.81 -8.62
C VAL A 145 -13.36 8.81 -9.58
N ARG A 146 -13.50 9.19 -10.85
CA ARG A 146 -14.23 8.36 -11.82
C ARG A 146 -13.55 7.01 -12.09
N PRO A 147 -12.25 6.92 -12.44
CA PRO A 147 -11.60 5.61 -12.64
C PRO A 147 -11.63 4.70 -11.41
N VAL A 148 -11.53 5.28 -10.21
CA VAL A 148 -11.66 4.52 -8.96
C VAL A 148 -13.06 3.93 -8.80
N GLN A 149 -14.09 4.74 -9.07
CA GLN A 149 -15.48 4.31 -9.03
C GLN A 149 -15.79 3.26 -10.12
N ASP A 150 -15.37 3.52 -11.36
CA ASP A 150 -15.61 2.64 -12.53
C ASP A 150 -14.88 1.30 -12.37
N ALA A 151 -13.71 1.27 -11.72
CA ALA A 151 -12.98 0.03 -11.43
C ALA A 151 -13.68 -0.83 -10.35
N GLY A 152 -14.33 -0.20 -9.35
CA GLY A 152 -15.16 -0.89 -8.35
C GLY A 152 -14.42 -1.86 -7.42
N ASN A 153 -13.10 -1.88 -7.44
CA ASN A 153 -12.26 -2.83 -6.71
C ASN A 153 -10.97 -2.20 -6.14
N VAL A 154 -10.93 -0.87 -6.02
CA VAL A 154 -9.79 -0.11 -5.52
C VAL A 154 -9.96 0.16 -4.02
N ILE A 155 -8.97 -0.25 -3.24
CA ILE A 155 -8.83 0.05 -1.82
C ILE A 155 -7.77 1.14 -1.68
N LEU A 156 -8.11 2.21 -1.00
CA LEU A 156 -7.23 3.37 -0.82
C LEU A 156 -6.59 3.42 0.55
N LEU A 157 -5.45 4.11 0.62
CA LEU A 157 -4.74 4.35 1.86
C LEU A 157 -5.46 5.37 2.74
N ALA A 158 -5.64 5.04 4.01
CA ALA A 158 -5.95 5.98 5.07
C ALA A 158 -4.72 6.16 5.97
N ASP A 159 -4.42 7.40 6.35
CA ASP A 159 -3.25 7.69 7.19
C ASP A 159 -3.59 7.51 8.67
N ALA A 160 -2.95 6.54 9.30
CA ALA A 160 -3.05 6.29 10.73
C ALA A 160 -1.72 6.52 11.45
N THR A 161 -0.72 7.16 10.82
CA THR A 161 0.62 7.39 11.40
C THR A 161 0.66 8.53 12.41
N TYR A 162 -0.29 9.48 12.31
CA TYR A 162 -0.44 10.56 13.29
C TYR A 162 -1.36 10.14 14.45
N ASP A 163 -0.90 10.31 15.70
CA ASP A 163 -1.76 10.16 16.88
C ASP A 163 -2.19 11.54 17.35
N ALA A 164 -3.37 11.98 16.93
CA ALA A 164 -3.88 13.25 17.40
C ALA A 164 -4.31 13.13 18.87
N THR A 165 -3.96 14.11 19.71
CA THR A 165 -4.39 14.13 21.12
C THR A 165 -5.91 14.27 21.26
N ALA A 166 -6.56 14.90 20.28
CA ALA A 166 -8.00 15.04 20.12
C ALA A 166 -8.40 15.12 18.64
N GLY A 167 -9.62 14.71 18.32
CA GLY A 167 -10.18 14.74 16.97
C GLY A 167 -11.20 13.63 16.75
N ALA A 168 -11.99 13.75 15.69
CA ALA A 168 -12.88 12.69 15.25
C ALA A 168 -12.43 12.21 13.88
N THR A 169 -12.27 10.90 13.74
CA THR A 169 -12.12 10.26 12.43
C THR A 169 -13.39 10.49 11.61
N PRO A 170 -13.29 11.05 10.40
CA PRO A 170 -14.43 11.12 9.47
C PRO A 170 -14.93 9.71 9.11
N ALA A 171 -16.10 9.61 8.48
CA ALA A 171 -16.58 8.32 7.98
C ALA A 171 -15.55 7.66 7.06
N LEU A 172 -15.35 6.35 7.23
CA LEU A 172 -14.42 5.54 6.44
C LEU A 172 -15.20 4.44 5.71
N PRO A 173 -15.85 4.77 4.57
CA PRO A 173 -16.66 3.81 3.83
C PRO A 173 -15.89 2.52 3.53
N GLY A 174 -16.51 1.38 3.82
CA GLY A 174 -15.94 0.05 3.53
C GLY A 174 -14.78 -0.38 4.44
N ALA A 175 -14.48 0.36 5.51
CA ALA A 175 -13.43 0.01 6.48
C ALA A 175 -13.94 -0.13 7.92
N GLU A 176 -15.25 -0.31 8.10
CA GLU A 176 -15.91 -0.39 9.41
C GLU A 176 -16.04 -1.85 9.84
N PHE A 177 -15.07 -2.36 10.60
CA PHE A 177 -15.11 -3.73 11.13
C PHE A 177 -15.59 -3.74 12.58
N PRO A 178 -16.46 -4.69 12.99
CA PRO A 178 -17.00 -4.77 14.34
C PRO A 178 -16.01 -5.34 15.37
N ILE A 179 -14.73 -5.51 15.00
CA ILE A 179 -13.71 -6.12 15.86
C ILE A 179 -13.27 -5.12 16.93
N LEU A 180 -13.90 -5.20 18.09
CA LEU A 180 -13.58 -4.37 19.23
C LEU A 180 -13.09 -5.26 20.37
N GLY A 181 -11.83 -5.06 20.77
CA GLY A 181 -11.23 -5.73 21.91
C GLY A 181 -10.08 -4.89 22.46
N ALA A 182 -9.79 -5.01 23.76
CA ALA A 182 -8.73 -4.25 24.43
C ALA A 182 -7.33 -4.46 23.82
N GLY A 183 -7.14 -5.54 23.06
CA GLY A 183 -5.90 -5.83 22.34
C GLY A 183 -5.67 -5.00 21.08
N VAL A 184 -6.70 -4.38 20.50
CA VAL A 184 -6.56 -3.59 19.27
C VAL A 184 -5.98 -2.21 19.61
N LEU A 185 -4.94 -1.79 18.87
CA LEU A 185 -4.33 -0.47 19.07
C LEU A 185 -5.32 0.63 18.68
N GLU A 186 -5.52 1.61 19.55
CA GLU A 186 -6.41 2.73 19.29
C GLU A 186 -5.68 3.88 18.60
N ARG A 187 -6.33 4.49 17.62
CA ARG A 187 -5.90 5.71 16.94
C ARG A 187 -7.07 6.68 16.96
N LYS A 188 -6.87 7.80 17.66
CA LYS A 188 -7.91 8.82 17.84
C LYS A 188 -8.34 9.44 16.53
N VAL A 189 -7.39 9.60 15.60
CA VAL A 189 -7.64 10.11 14.25
C VAL A 189 -7.01 9.17 13.23
N VAL A 190 -7.82 8.78 12.26
CA VAL A 190 -7.38 8.16 11.00
C VAL A 190 -7.82 9.10 9.89
N VAL A 191 -6.87 9.58 9.10
CA VAL A 191 -7.14 10.56 8.04
C VAL A 191 -7.51 9.81 6.76
N PRO A 192 -8.75 9.92 6.26
CA PRO A 192 -9.15 9.29 5.01
C PRO A 192 -8.52 9.97 3.79
N PRO A 193 -8.63 9.34 2.60
CA PRO A 193 -8.60 10.07 1.34
C PRO A 193 -9.61 11.23 1.35
N TYR A 194 -9.43 12.23 0.50
CA TYR A 194 -10.44 13.28 0.34
C TYR A 194 -11.83 12.69 0.00
N GLU A 195 -12.87 13.39 0.45
CA GLU A 195 -14.22 12.83 0.62
C GLU A 195 -14.78 12.13 -0.63
N SER A 196 -14.74 12.80 -1.79
CA SER A 196 -15.28 12.24 -3.04
C SER A 196 -14.55 10.98 -3.50
N LEU A 197 -13.26 10.85 -3.20
CA LEU A 197 -12.48 9.69 -3.53
C LEU A 197 -12.67 8.53 -2.54
N ALA A 198 -12.80 8.85 -1.25
CA ALA A 198 -13.14 7.85 -0.23
C ALA A 198 -14.49 7.17 -0.50
N VAL A 199 -15.49 7.95 -0.97
CA VAL A 199 -16.80 7.43 -1.36
C VAL A 199 -16.74 6.60 -2.65
N ALA A 200 -15.85 6.93 -3.59
CA ALA A 200 -15.69 6.20 -4.85
C ALA A 200 -14.98 4.85 -4.69
N ALA A 201 -14.12 4.71 -3.67
CA ALA A 201 -13.38 3.49 -3.41
C ALA A 201 -14.28 2.38 -2.84
N ILE A 202 -13.88 1.11 -3.04
CA ILE A 202 -14.61 -0.03 -2.45
C ILE A 202 -14.36 -0.17 -0.95
N GLY A 203 -13.29 0.46 -0.46
CA GLY A 203 -12.91 0.48 0.94
C GLY A 203 -11.59 1.23 1.14
N VAL A 204 -11.20 1.37 2.40
CA VAL A 204 -9.93 1.97 2.79
C VAL A 204 -9.16 1.05 3.75
N GLY A 205 -7.85 1.22 3.79
CA GLY A 205 -7.01 0.52 4.75
C GLY A 205 -5.85 1.38 5.22
N GLN A 206 -5.45 1.20 6.48
CA GLN A 206 -4.46 2.06 7.12
C GLN A 206 -3.00 1.65 6.85
N ASN A 207 -2.07 2.61 6.98
CA ASN A 207 -0.62 2.47 6.75
C ASN A 207 0.25 2.35 8.02
N LEU A 208 -0.35 2.23 9.21
CA LEU A 208 0.37 2.13 10.46
C LEU A 208 1.23 0.87 10.53
N PHE A 209 2.53 1.09 10.58
CA PHE A 209 3.51 0.13 11.06
C PHE A 209 4.29 0.79 12.19
N ILE A 210 4.78 -0.02 13.11
CA ILE A 210 5.61 0.43 14.22
C ILE A 210 6.87 -0.42 14.17
N LEU A 211 8.03 0.24 14.25
CA LEU A 211 9.32 -0.43 14.28
C LEU A 211 9.43 -1.27 15.55
N ASP A 212 10.04 -2.45 15.46
CA ASP A 212 10.44 -3.18 16.67
C ASP A 212 11.49 -2.37 17.43
N PRO A 213 11.67 -2.62 18.75
CA PRO A 213 12.51 -1.76 19.59
C PRO A 213 14.00 -1.67 19.18
N ASP A 214 14.49 -2.58 18.34
CA ASP A 214 15.84 -2.58 17.76
C ASP A 214 15.89 -2.03 16.32
N GLY A 215 14.75 -1.63 15.74
CA GLY A 215 14.66 -0.90 14.47
C GLY A 215 13.93 -1.61 13.32
N PRO A 216 14.15 -2.91 13.04
CA PRO A 216 13.47 -3.60 11.95
C PRO A 216 11.95 -3.73 12.17
N ILE A 217 11.19 -4.01 11.10
CA ILE A 217 9.77 -4.33 11.19
C ILE A 217 9.61 -5.85 11.13
N ARG A 218 9.21 -6.48 12.24
CA ARG A 218 8.86 -7.92 12.29
C ARG A 218 7.38 -8.13 12.56
N HIS A 219 6.71 -7.10 13.05
CA HIS A 219 5.31 -7.12 13.40
C HIS A 219 4.52 -6.11 12.58
N THR A 220 3.23 -6.41 12.40
CA THR A 220 2.26 -5.51 11.79
C THR A 220 1.10 -5.28 12.76
N VAL A 221 0.40 -4.17 12.57
CA VAL A 221 -0.84 -3.83 13.27
C VAL A 221 -2.00 -4.09 12.29
N PRO A 222 -2.65 -5.28 12.34
CA PRO A 222 -3.64 -5.67 11.33
C PRO A 222 -4.89 -4.80 11.35
N PHE A 223 -5.23 -4.27 12.51
CA PHE A 223 -6.38 -3.40 12.74
C PHE A 223 -5.99 -2.29 13.72
N VAL A 224 -6.50 -1.08 13.48
CA VAL A 224 -6.53 0.00 14.47
C VAL A 224 -7.97 0.30 14.84
N LYS A 225 -8.23 0.55 16.11
CA LYS A 225 -9.54 0.99 16.59
C LYS A 225 -9.63 2.51 16.43
N THR A 226 -10.75 2.99 15.89
CA THR A 226 -11.09 4.40 15.87
C THR A 226 -12.59 4.58 16.14
N GLY A 227 -12.92 5.30 17.22
CA GLY A 227 -14.29 5.37 17.71
C GLY A 227 -14.87 3.99 18.03
N ILE A 228 -15.93 3.62 17.31
CA ILE A 228 -16.65 2.34 17.46
C ILE A 228 -16.30 1.30 16.39
N TYR A 229 -15.34 1.60 15.51
CA TYR A 229 -14.97 0.72 14.42
C TYR A 229 -13.49 0.35 14.48
N ALA A 230 -13.13 -0.77 13.86
CA ALA A 230 -11.76 -1.13 13.57
C ALA A 230 -11.46 -0.98 12.08
N VAL A 231 -10.36 -0.31 11.75
CA VAL A 231 -9.87 -0.07 10.40
C VAL A 231 -8.74 -1.06 10.10
N PRO A 232 -8.85 -1.90 9.07
CA PRO A 232 -7.81 -2.86 8.70
C PRO A 232 -6.58 -2.15 8.13
N SER A 233 -5.40 -2.75 8.26
CA SER A 233 -4.25 -2.32 7.46
C SER A 233 -4.53 -2.50 5.97
N LEU A 234 -3.88 -1.71 5.11
CA LEU A 234 -4.09 -1.77 3.66
C LEU A 234 -3.96 -3.20 3.11
N GLY A 235 -2.95 -3.95 3.57
CA GLY A 235 -2.73 -5.33 3.18
C GLY A 235 -3.84 -6.29 3.65
N VAL A 236 -4.35 -6.10 4.87
CA VAL A 236 -5.47 -6.91 5.41
C VAL A 236 -6.77 -6.61 4.64
N ALA A 237 -7.06 -5.34 4.37
CA ALA A 237 -8.20 -4.92 3.57
C ALA A 237 -8.19 -5.59 2.18
N ALA A 238 -7.03 -5.55 1.51
CA ALA A 238 -6.83 -6.19 0.22
C ALA A 238 -7.00 -7.71 0.28
N ALA A 239 -6.44 -8.36 1.30
CA ALA A 239 -6.54 -9.80 1.49
C ALA A 239 -8.00 -10.25 1.74
N LEU A 240 -8.73 -9.54 2.60
CA LEU A 240 -10.14 -9.82 2.89
C LEU A 240 -10.99 -9.69 1.63
N ARG A 241 -10.81 -8.60 0.87
CA ARG A 241 -11.54 -8.38 -0.38
C ARG A 241 -11.21 -9.44 -1.42
N ALA A 242 -9.93 -9.78 -1.61
CA ALA A 242 -9.50 -10.77 -2.58
C ALA A 242 -10.00 -12.19 -2.24
N ALA A 243 -10.21 -12.47 -0.94
CA ALA A 243 -10.74 -13.72 -0.42
C ALA A 243 -12.27 -13.76 -0.32
N GLY A 244 -12.97 -12.63 -0.47
CA GLY A 244 -14.42 -12.55 -0.30
C GLY A 244 -14.88 -12.72 1.16
N ILE A 245 -14.05 -12.37 2.13
CA ILE A 245 -14.38 -12.47 3.56
C ILE A 245 -15.14 -11.19 3.97
N ALA A 246 -16.34 -11.35 4.53
CA ALA A 246 -17.14 -10.23 5.00
C ALA A 246 -16.64 -9.71 6.35
N ALA A 247 -16.91 -8.44 6.67
CA ALA A 247 -16.48 -7.83 7.93
C ALA A 247 -17.03 -8.55 9.18
N ALA A 248 -18.22 -9.13 9.08
CA ALA A 248 -18.85 -9.91 10.15
C ALA A 248 -18.12 -11.23 10.47
N ASP A 249 -17.35 -11.77 9.50
CA ASP A 249 -16.58 -13.01 9.65
C ASP A 249 -15.19 -12.77 10.21
N VAL A 250 -14.89 -11.51 10.58
CA VAL A 250 -13.62 -11.12 11.16
C VAL A 250 -13.80 -10.87 12.65
N ARG A 251 -13.00 -11.54 13.47
CA ARG A 251 -13.07 -11.42 14.94
C ARG A 251 -11.73 -11.67 15.59
N LEU A 252 -11.56 -11.08 16.77
CA LEU A 252 -10.41 -11.31 17.63
C LEU A 252 -10.82 -12.31 18.72
N ASP A 253 -10.13 -13.45 18.77
CA ASP A 253 -10.40 -14.56 19.69
C ASP A 253 -9.14 -14.86 20.50
N GLY A 254 -9.06 -14.28 21.70
CA GLY A 254 -7.86 -14.35 22.52
C GLY A 254 -6.64 -13.81 21.77
N ASP A 255 -5.66 -14.67 21.53
CA ASP A 255 -4.41 -14.40 20.80
C ASP A 255 -4.49 -14.72 19.29
N ARG A 256 -5.69 -14.89 18.73
CA ARG A 256 -5.87 -15.19 17.31
C ARG A 256 -6.82 -14.21 16.65
N LEU A 257 -6.38 -13.61 15.56
CA LEU A 257 -7.23 -12.87 14.65
C LEU A 257 -7.82 -13.85 13.64
N VAL A 258 -9.12 -14.13 13.75
CA VAL A 258 -9.87 -15.01 12.86
C VAL A 258 -10.40 -14.20 11.69
N LEU A 259 -10.14 -14.65 10.47
CA LEU A 259 -10.53 -14.03 9.21
C LEU A 259 -11.27 -15.10 8.37
N GLY A 260 -12.58 -15.26 8.56
CA GLY A 260 -13.35 -16.35 7.93
C GLY A 260 -12.83 -17.74 8.35
N ASP A 261 -12.37 -18.52 7.38
CA ASP A 261 -11.78 -19.85 7.57
C ASP A 261 -10.29 -19.84 7.96
N ARG A 262 -9.70 -18.65 8.07
CA ARG A 262 -8.27 -18.46 8.36
C ARG A 262 -8.07 -17.87 9.74
N SER A 263 -6.87 -18.06 10.29
CA SER A 263 -6.45 -17.39 11.51
C SER A 263 -5.01 -16.88 11.40
N MET A 264 -4.77 -15.77 12.07
CA MET A 264 -3.47 -15.13 12.21
C MET A 264 -3.12 -15.09 13.69
N PRO A 265 -1.97 -15.67 14.11
CA PRO A 265 -1.53 -15.60 15.49
C PRO A 265 -1.13 -14.16 15.83
N MET A 266 -1.53 -13.73 17.01
CA MET A 266 -1.27 -12.41 17.56
C MET A 266 -0.39 -12.55 18.81
N ALA A 267 0.58 -11.66 18.97
CA ALA A 267 1.44 -11.58 20.13
C ALA A 267 1.19 -10.29 20.90
N GLU A 268 1.17 -10.37 22.23
CA GLU A 268 1.08 -9.18 23.07
C GLU A 268 2.41 -8.42 23.08
N ARG A 269 2.33 -7.10 22.92
CA ARG A 269 3.46 -6.17 22.91
C ARG A 269 3.17 -5.01 23.85
N ARG A 270 4.13 -4.73 24.73
CA ARG A 270 4.11 -3.55 25.60
C ARG A 270 4.76 -2.37 24.91
N LEU A 271 4.04 -1.25 24.94
CA LEU A 271 4.42 0.00 24.29
C LEU A 271 4.36 1.10 25.32
N LYS A 272 5.37 1.97 25.32
CA LYS A 272 5.31 3.21 26.10
C LYS A 272 4.59 4.26 25.27
N THR A 273 3.49 4.76 25.80
CA THR A 273 2.68 5.85 25.23
C THR A 273 2.66 7.04 26.18
N GLU A 274 2.09 8.16 25.75
CA GLU A 274 1.86 9.32 26.61
C GLU A 274 1.01 8.97 27.84
N ASP A 275 0.02 8.08 27.65
CA ASP A 275 -0.89 7.59 28.70
C ASP A 275 -0.29 6.45 29.56
N GLY A 276 1.01 6.14 29.39
CA GLY A 276 1.72 5.10 30.13
C GLY A 276 2.01 3.85 29.29
N VAL A 277 2.25 2.72 29.97
CA VAL A 277 2.60 1.45 29.30
C VAL A 277 1.31 0.70 28.94
N ILE A 278 1.07 0.52 27.65
CA ILE A 278 -0.08 -0.23 27.13
C ILE A 278 0.37 -1.57 26.53
N ALA A 279 -0.45 -2.60 26.71
CA ALA A 279 -0.30 -3.88 26.04
C ALA A 279 -1.26 -3.96 24.85
N ARG A 280 -0.75 -4.28 23.66
CA ARG A 280 -1.55 -4.42 22.43
C ARG A 280 -1.12 -5.66 21.65
N GLN A 281 -2.04 -6.19 20.85
CA GLN A 281 -1.87 -7.42 20.11
C GLN A 281 -1.48 -7.14 18.67
N TRP A 282 -0.31 -7.64 18.27
CA TRP A 282 0.28 -7.43 16.95
C TRP A 282 0.47 -8.77 16.25
N ALA A 283 0.49 -8.78 14.92
CA ALA A 283 0.74 -10.00 14.17
C ALA A 283 2.21 -10.04 13.72
N LEU A 284 2.81 -11.23 13.73
CA LEU A 284 4.09 -11.43 13.07
C LEU A 284 3.91 -11.36 11.55
N ILE A 285 4.85 -10.70 10.88
CA ILE A 285 4.90 -10.66 9.42
C ILE A 285 5.29 -12.04 8.92
N ASN A 286 4.47 -12.59 8.02
CA ASN A 286 4.81 -13.79 7.28
C ASN A 286 5.85 -13.47 6.20
N PHE A 287 7.12 -13.43 6.60
CA PHE A 287 8.23 -13.10 5.72
C PHE A 287 8.48 -14.21 4.69
N ARG A 288 8.18 -13.92 3.42
CA ARG A 288 8.43 -14.85 2.30
C ARG A 288 9.83 -14.76 1.74
N GLY A 289 10.44 -13.58 1.81
CA GLY A 289 11.74 -13.31 1.23
C GLY A 289 12.03 -11.82 1.14
N PRO A 290 13.27 -11.43 0.84
CA PRO A 290 13.65 -10.04 0.70
C PRO A 290 13.02 -9.40 -0.55
N ALA A 291 12.91 -8.08 -0.57
CA ALA A 291 12.42 -7.35 -1.75
C ALA A 291 13.30 -7.58 -2.99
N LEU A 292 14.61 -7.74 -2.77
CA LEU A 292 15.62 -8.08 -3.76
C LEU A 292 16.44 -9.26 -3.23
N SER A 293 16.59 -10.30 -4.03
CA SER A 293 17.40 -11.47 -3.70
C SER A 293 18.89 -11.14 -3.65
N PRO A 294 19.73 -12.02 -3.06
CA PRO A 294 21.19 -11.82 -3.01
C PRO A 294 21.87 -11.68 -4.38
N ASP A 295 21.24 -12.17 -5.46
CA ASP A 295 21.71 -11.98 -6.84
C ASP A 295 21.48 -10.56 -7.39
N LEU A 296 20.88 -9.68 -6.59
CA LEU A 296 20.55 -8.29 -6.88
C LEU A 296 19.65 -8.09 -8.12
N THR A 297 19.00 -9.15 -8.60
CA THR A 297 18.23 -9.13 -9.84
C THR A 297 16.87 -9.81 -9.70
N SER A 298 16.76 -10.89 -8.93
CA SER A 298 15.47 -11.54 -8.67
C SER A 298 14.74 -10.90 -7.49
N ARG A 299 13.41 -10.94 -7.53
CA ARG A 299 12.53 -10.37 -6.51
C ARG A 299 11.54 -11.43 -6.01
N THR A 300 11.14 -11.32 -4.74
CA THR A 300 10.17 -12.25 -4.13
C THR A 300 8.79 -12.15 -4.78
N TYR A 301 8.35 -10.92 -5.08
CA TYR A 301 7.10 -10.66 -5.78
C TYR A 301 7.40 -10.11 -7.17
N ARG A 302 6.50 -10.37 -8.12
CA ARG A 302 6.61 -9.78 -9.45
C ARG A 302 6.38 -8.28 -9.35
N THR A 303 7.35 -7.49 -9.79
CA THR A 303 7.32 -6.03 -9.70
C THR A 303 7.42 -5.42 -11.09
N TYR A 304 6.61 -4.41 -11.34
CA TYR A 304 6.68 -3.57 -12.54
C TYR A 304 6.89 -2.11 -12.15
N SER A 305 7.63 -1.38 -12.98
CA SER A 305 7.80 0.05 -12.83
C SER A 305 6.61 0.80 -13.46
N SER A 306 6.03 1.75 -12.72
CA SER A 306 4.83 2.48 -13.12
C SER A 306 4.97 3.22 -14.47
N SER A 307 6.15 3.72 -14.83
CA SER A 307 6.34 4.38 -16.14
C SER A 307 6.15 3.45 -17.34
N THR A 308 6.30 2.13 -17.15
CA THR A 308 6.05 1.15 -18.22
C THR A 308 4.57 1.15 -18.63
N PHE A 309 3.68 1.45 -17.68
CA PHE A 309 2.23 1.51 -17.88
C PHE A 309 1.77 2.78 -18.60
N CYS A 310 2.48 3.90 -18.38
CA CYS A 310 2.16 5.22 -18.96
C CYS A 310 2.67 5.41 -20.40
N SER A 311 3.31 4.40 -21.01
CA SER A 311 3.83 4.49 -22.39
C SER A 311 2.75 4.52 -23.49
N ARG A 312 1.46 4.42 -23.12
CA ARG A 312 0.33 4.69 -24.02
C ARG A 312 -0.22 6.10 -23.75
N PRO A 313 -0.53 6.88 -24.79
CA PRO A 313 -0.90 8.29 -24.63
C PRO A 313 -2.06 8.41 -23.64
N ILE A 314 -1.85 9.23 -22.61
CA ILE A 314 -2.88 9.69 -21.69
C ILE A 314 -4.04 10.18 -22.55
N ARG A 315 -5.24 9.62 -22.36
CA ARG A 315 -6.44 10.13 -23.02
C ARG A 315 -6.72 11.53 -22.48
N THR A 316 -6.15 12.56 -23.11
CA THR A 316 -6.62 13.94 -22.95
C THR A 316 -8.01 14.00 -23.58
N SER A 317 -9.03 13.75 -22.77
CA SER A 317 -10.39 13.63 -23.25
C SER A 317 -11.00 15.02 -23.49
N ARG A 318 -10.80 15.57 -24.70
CA ARG A 318 -11.67 16.62 -25.24
C ARG A 318 -12.12 16.43 -26.69
N ARG A 319 -12.03 15.21 -27.23
CA ARG A 319 -12.75 14.81 -28.45
C ARG A 319 -13.44 13.48 -28.26
N LEU A 320 -14.59 13.51 -27.59
CA LEU A 320 -15.69 12.59 -27.85
C LEU A 320 -16.28 12.95 -29.22
N THR A 321 -15.64 12.51 -30.30
CA THR A 321 -16.20 12.38 -31.66
C THR A 321 -15.09 11.83 -32.55
N ASP A 322 -14.91 10.51 -32.56
CA ASP A 322 -14.39 9.77 -33.73
C ASP A 322 -14.54 8.26 -33.52
N PRO A 323 -15.50 7.60 -34.20
CA PRO A 323 -15.62 6.15 -34.18
C PRO A 323 -14.86 5.58 -35.39
N CYS A 324 -13.54 5.43 -35.30
CA CYS A 324 -12.77 4.60 -36.23
C CYS A 324 -11.35 4.37 -35.72
N PHE A 325 -11.06 3.19 -35.19
CA PHE A 325 -9.80 2.48 -35.46
C PHE A 325 -9.92 1.04 -34.94
N ALA A 326 -10.55 0.20 -35.76
CA ALA A 326 -10.38 -1.24 -35.71
C ALA A 326 -9.15 -1.61 -36.56
N THR A 327 -8.32 -2.51 -36.03
CA THR A 327 -7.32 -3.33 -36.74
C THR A 327 -6.19 -2.60 -37.48
N ARG A 328 -5.00 -2.53 -36.87
CA ARG A 328 -3.74 -2.85 -37.57
C ARG A 328 -2.82 -3.65 -36.68
N SER A 329 -2.51 -4.83 -37.16
CA SER A 329 -1.58 -5.83 -36.62
C SER A 329 -0.18 -5.26 -36.42
N CYS A 330 0.45 -5.62 -35.30
CA CYS A 330 1.89 -5.59 -35.13
C CYS A 330 2.58 -6.44 -36.20
N SER A 331 3.49 -5.84 -36.97
CA SER A 331 4.60 -6.55 -37.59
C SER A 331 5.65 -5.54 -38.06
N SER A 332 6.81 -5.52 -37.39
CA SER A 332 8.07 -5.10 -37.97
C SER A 332 9.22 -5.59 -37.08
N ALA A 333 9.54 -6.88 -37.20
CA ALA A 333 10.88 -7.41 -36.94
C ALA A 333 11.51 -7.74 -38.31
N PRO A 334 12.75 -7.37 -38.61
CA PRO A 334 13.37 -7.66 -39.89
C PRO A 334 13.91 -9.10 -39.92
N LEU A 335 13.56 -9.86 -40.95
CA LEU A 335 14.19 -11.13 -41.33
C LEU A 335 15.04 -10.94 -42.61
N PRO A 336 16.09 -11.75 -42.83
CA PRO A 336 17.20 -11.49 -43.76
C PRO A 336 16.84 -11.72 -45.24
N PRO A 337 17.68 -11.28 -46.21
CA PRO A 337 17.26 -11.08 -47.59
C PRO A 337 17.30 -12.38 -48.40
N GLY A 338 16.23 -12.62 -49.17
CA GLY A 338 16.24 -13.65 -50.22
C GLY A 338 14.85 -14.20 -50.55
N CYS A 339 14.04 -13.46 -51.31
CA CYS A 339 13.13 -14.03 -52.32
C CYS A 339 12.39 -12.94 -53.10
N SER A 340 12.15 -13.25 -54.37
CA SER A 340 11.80 -12.33 -55.45
C SER A 340 10.29 -12.09 -55.63
N THR A 341 10.04 -11.16 -56.55
CA THR A 341 8.79 -10.47 -56.92
C THR A 341 7.73 -11.32 -57.62
N ARG A 342 6.45 -11.03 -57.33
CA ARG A 342 5.23 -11.06 -58.22
C ARG A 342 3.99 -11.00 -57.31
N SER A 343 2.83 -10.43 -57.64
CA SER A 343 2.20 -9.97 -58.87
C SER A 343 0.94 -9.17 -58.48
N LYS A 344 0.59 -8.16 -59.28
CA LYS A 344 -0.60 -7.32 -59.23
C LYS A 344 -1.92 -8.11 -59.35
N ARG A 345 -3.01 -7.63 -58.73
CA ARG A 345 -4.37 -7.64 -59.32
C ARG A 345 -5.23 -6.51 -58.75
N ARG A 346 -6.02 -5.90 -59.65
CA ARG A 346 -6.83 -4.69 -59.50
C ARG A 346 -8.32 -5.02 -59.25
N LEU A 347 -8.98 -4.10 -58.51
CA LEU A 347 -10.38 -3.60 -58.63
C LEU A 347 -11.54 -4.57 -58.29
N PRO A 348 -12.77 -4.08 -57.97
CA PRO A 348 -13.29 -2.72 -58.21
C PRO A 348 -13.95 -1.95 -57.03
N THR A 349 -14.15 -0.68 -57.36
CA THR A 349 -14.89 0.43 -56.76
C THR A 349 -16.30 0.15 -56.24
N ALA A 350 -16.67 0.79 -55.13
CA ALA A 350 -18.04 1.14 -54.79
C ALA A 350 -18.13 2.62 -54.35
N ARG A 351 -19.01 3.37 -55.02
CA ARG A 351 -19.46 4.73 -54.67
C ARG A 351 -20.42 4.67 -53.48
N CYS A 352 -20.39 5.68 -52.62
CA CYS A 352 -21.60 6.17 -51.93
C CYS A 352 -21.55 7.69 -51.81
N GLN A 353 -22.68 8.31 -52.12
CA GLN A 353 -22.91 9.74 -52.29
C GLN A 353 -23.05 10.48 -50.95
N ALA A 354 -22.76 11.78 -50.99
CA ALA A 354 -23.05 12.75 -49.95
C ALA A 354 -24.55 13.10 -49.92
N SER A 355 -25.10 13.38 -48.73
CA SER A 355 -26.27 14.25 -48.58
C SER A 355 -26.01 15.32 -47.52
N THR A 356 -26.14 16.56 -47.97
CA THR A 356 -26.07 17.83 -47.27
C THR A 356 -27.29 18.04 -46.37
N SER A 357 -27.11 18.59 -45.17
CA SER A 357 -28.04 19.62 -44.66
C SER A 357 -27.37 20.53 -43.63
N MET A 358 -27.12 21.77 -44.04
CA MET A 358 -26.88 22.92 -43.17
C MET A 358 -28.15 23.28 -42.38
N ARG A 359 -28.00 23.77 -41.15
CA ARG A 359 -28.74 24.94 -40.63
C ARG A 359 -27.89 25.64 -39.58
N ARG A 360 -27.92 26.97 -39.62
CA ARG A 360 -27.02 27.93 -38.97
C ARG A 360 -27.90 29.07 -38.42
N TRP A 361 -27.39 29.73 -37.36
CA TRP A 361 -27.73 31.07 -36.78
C TRP A 361 -28.83 31.18 -35.71
N PRO A 362 -28.84 32.25 -34.85
CA PRO A 362 -27.86 33.33 -34.66
C PRO A 362 -27.41 33.62 -33.21
N THR A 363 -26.43 34.53 -33.14
CA THR A 363 -25.77 35.27 -32.07
C THR A 363 -26.65 36.25 -31.26
N THR A 364 -26.28 36.51 -30.00
CA THR A 364 -26.37 37.85 -29.37
C THR A 364 -25.27 38.08 -28.33
N SER A 365 -24.78 39.31 -28.32
CA SER A 365 -23.68 39.91 -27.58
C SER A 365 -24.10 40.56 -26.26
N SER A 366 -23.17 40.69 -25.30
CA SER A 366 -22.96 41.94 -24.55
C SER A 366 -21.64 41.95 -23.78
N ARG A 367 -20.87 43.02 -24.00
CA ARG A 367 -19.67 43.45 -23.27
C ARG A 367 -20.03 43.87 -21.84
N THR A 368 -19.08 43.73 -20.91
CA THR A 368 -18.56 44.81 -20.06
C THR A 368 -17.32 44.32 -19.32
N GLY A 369 -16.24 45.10 -19.39
CA GLY A 369 -15.02 44.87 -18.62
C GLY A 369 -15.04 45.65 -17.31
N SER A 370 -14.16 45.28 -16.38
CA SER A 370 -13.40 46.25 -15.60
C SER A 370 -12.17 45.57 -15.01
N CYS A 371 -11.01 46.12 -15.36
CA CYS A 371 -9.75 45.89 -14.67
C CYS A 371 -9.81 46.56 -13.29
N VAL A 372 -9.36 45.87 -12.24
CA VAL A 372 -8.97 46.49 -10.97
C VAL A 372 -7.64 45.86 -10.56
N GLY A 373 -6.63 46.72 -10.42
CA GLY A 373 -5.27 46.36 -9.99
C GLY A 373 -5.14 46.09 -8.49
N PRO A 374 -3.91 45.81 -8.02
CA PRO A 374 -3.64 45.07 -6.78
C PRO A 374 -3.43 45.97 -5.57
N PRO A 375 -3.37 45.41 -4.35
CA PRO A 375 -2.61 45.98 -3.25
C PRO A 375 -1.39 45.11 -2.87
N THR A 376 -0.23 45.67 -3.15
CA THR A 376 0.97 45.85 -2.32
C THR A 376 1.07 45.17 -0.93
N VAL A 377 2.15 44.38 -0.78
CA VAL A 377 3.19 44.36 0.30
C VAL A 377 2.77 44.11 1.76
N PHE A 378 3.39 43.08 2.38
CA PHE A 378 4.23 43.22 3.58
C PHE A 378 5.21 42.04 3.74
N ALA A 379 6.47 42.37 3.95
CA ALA A 379 7.55 41.47 4.35
C ALA A 379 7.83 41.65 5.84
N SER A 380 8.16 40.58 6.56
CA SER A 380 9.18 40.55 7.62
C SER A 380 9.30 39.13 8.19
N GLY A 381 10.56 38.71 8.41
CA GLY A 381 10.95 37.47 9.10
C GLY A 381 10.62 37.48 10.60
N PRO A 382 11.33 36.74 11.46
CA PRO A 382 12.77 36.44 11.41
C PRO A 382 13.19 35.11 10.78
#